data_AF-A0A7K4U6W8-F1
#
_entry.id   AF-A0A7K4U6W8-F1
#
_cell.length_a   1.000
_cell.length_b   1.000
_cell.length_c   1.000
_cell.angle_alpha   90.00
_cell.angle_beta   90.00
_cell.angle_gamma   90.00
#
_symmetry.space_group_name_H-M   'P 1'
#
loop_
_entity.id
_entity.type
_entity.pdbx_description
1 polymer ?
#
loop_
_entity_poly.entity_id
_entity_poly.type
_entity_poly.pdbx_seq_one_letter_code
_entity_poly.pdbx_strand_id
1 'polypeptide(L)'
;AVLIVLYIISLAGGTLGVIMMSQQLFQRRSQSVMTMTIISLLVLHSFMLLSIPFRLSYYILGEWKFGRFACRLASAIIYLHMYATFAFYVAIVIARLLRLEFRKCYTIAWVGAVWLLGALVITPVLLSYYGTAKTYRSSECFQFHRELQEAHMVIANYCLAGILVAVCAVLTGIQLTVIYRVAVKYWPDINSHVEFRAQAKSFFFILVTLICFMPHHVFRVYYIQNYNLDKDHKLLLYNEVFLALTTMCCLDMLCFIAGIA
;
A
#
# COMPACT_ATOMS: atom_id res chain seq x y z
N ALA A 1 2.52 18.77 -12.08
CA ALA A 1 3.11 19.31 -10.83
C ALA A 1 2.81 18.43 -9.61
N VAL A 2 1.54 18.23 -9.22
CA VAL A 2 1.18 17.48 -7.99
C VAL A 2 1.78 16.06 -7.94
N LEU A 3 1.64 15.28 -9.02
CA LEU A 3 2.20 13.91 -9.11
C LEU A 3 3.72 13.88 -8.87
N ILE A 4 4.44 14.80 -9.50
CA ILE A 4 5.90 14.93 -9.38
C ILE A 4 6.27 15.18 -7.90
N VAL A 5 5.57 16.09 -7.22
CA VAL A 5 5.81 16.40 -5.81
C VAL A 5 5.56 15.17 -4.92
N LEU A 6 4.43 14.48 -5.10
CA LEU A 6 4.10 13.27 -4.31
C LEU A 6 5.15 12.16 -4.49
N TYR A 7 5.59 11.92 -5.73
CA TYR A 7 6.62 10.92 -6.01
C TYR A 7 7.99 11.31 -5.48
N ILE A 8 8.37 12.60 -5.53
CA ILE A 8 9.62 13.08 -4.93
C ILE A 8 9.60 12.88 -3.40
N ILE A 9 8.50 13.25 -2.74
CA ILE A 9 8.37 13.06 -1.29
C ILE A 9 8.42 11.58 -0.94
N SER A 10 7.68 10.74 -1.66
CA SER A 10 7.69 9.28 -1.47
C SER A 10 9.08 8.70 -1.68
N LEU A 11 9.80 9.14 -2.73
CA LEU A 11 11.14 8.66 -3.05
C LEU A 11 12.14 9.07 -1.98
N ALA A 12 12.19 10.35 -1.61
CA ALA A 12 13.14 10.88 -0.64
C ALA A 12 12.86 10.32 0.77
N GLY A 13 11.63 10.46 1.25
CA GLY A 13 11.24 9.99 2.58
C GLY A 13 11.24 8.47 2.70
N GLY A 14 10.74 7.76 1.69
CA GLY A 14 10.75 6.30 1.68
C GLY A 14 12.16 5.72 1.63
N THR A 15 13.06 6.29 0.82
CA THR A 15 14.46 5.83 0.77
C THR A 15 15.15 6.05 2.11
N LEU A 16 14.97 7.22 2.72
CA LEU A 16 15.49 7.49 4.06
C LEU A 16 14.94 6.50 5.10
N GLY A 17 13.62 6.28 5.09
CA GLY A 17 12.96 5.32 5.98
C GLY A 17 13.49 3.90 5.83
N VAL A 18 13.64 3.42 4.60
CA VAL A 18 14.21 2.09 4.30
C VAL A 18 15.64 1.98 4.82
N ILE A 19 16.49 2.98 4.58
CA ILE A 19 17.89 2.97 5.04
C ILE A 19 17.94 2.91 6.58
N MET A 20 17.24 3.83 7.26
CA MET A 20 17.26 3.89 8.72
C MET A 20 16.68 2.62 9.35
N MET A 21 15.59 2.08 8.79
CA MET A 21 14.96 0.87 9.30
C MET A 21 15.87 -0.35 9.10
N SER A 22 16.54 -0.44 7.96
CA SER A 22 17.51 -1.50 7.68
C SER A 22 18.66 -1.48 8.69
N GLN A 23 19.19 -0.30 9.01
CA GLN A 23 20.23 -0.14 10.03
C GLN A 23 19.77 -0.59 11.41
N GLN A 24 18.56 -0.20 11.83
CA GLN A 24 17.98 -0.64 13.10
C GLN A 24 17.77 -2.16 13.16
N LEU A 25 17.28 -2.77 12.08
CA LEU A 25 17.07 -4.21 12.00
C LEU A 25 18.40 -4.97 12.04
N PHE A 26 19.44 -4.45 11.39
CA PHE A 26 20.78 -5.05 11.43
C PHE A 26 21.38 -5.03 12.85
N GLN A 27 21.13 -3.98 13.62
CA GLN A 27 21.57 -3.87 15.01
C GLN A 27 20.79 -4.79 15.97
N ARG A 28 19.52 -5.12 15.65
CA ARG A 28 18.67 -5.98 16.49
C ARG A 28 18.79 -7.45 16.08
N ARG A 29 19.47 -8.26 16.91
CA ARG A 29 19.67 -9.71 16.69
C ARG A 29 18.42 -10.59 16.87
N SER A 30 17.24 -10.01 17.10
CA SER A 30 16.00 -10.76 17.43
C SER A 30 15.16 -11.08 16.19
N GLN A 31 15.04 -12.37 15.89
CA GLN A 31 14.19 -12.90 14.81
C GLN A 31 12.74 -13.16 15.28
N SER A 32 12.08 -12.13 15.81
CA SER A 32 10.66 -12.23 16.17
C SER A 32 9.77 -12.30 14.93
N VAL A 33 8.55 -12.81 15.09
CA VAL A 33 7.49 -12.78 14.07
C VAL A 33 7.24 -11.37 13.53
N MET A 34 7.19 -10.38 14.43
CA MET A 34 7.03 -8.98 14.08
C MET A 34 8.20 -8.47 13.22
N THR A 35 9.43 -8.91 13.52
CA THR A 35 10.62 -8.58 12.73
C THR A 35 10.49 -9.09 11.29
N MET A 36 9.99 -10.31 11.09
CA MET A 36 9.81 -10.90 9.75
C MET A 36 8.76 -10.16 8.92
N THR A 37 7.66 -9.77 9.55
CA THR A 37 6.63 -8.94 8.91
C THR A 37 7.17 -7.57 8.52
N ILE A 38 7.94 -6.93 9.41
CA ILE A 38 8.59 -5.63 9.14
C ILE A 38 9.60 -5.75 7.98
N ILE A 39 10.41 -6.81 7.93
CA ILE A 39 11.33 -7.05 6.81
C ILE A 39 10.55 -7.20 5.51
N SER A 40 9.41 -7.91 5.52
CA SER A 40 8.57 -8.06 4.32
C SER A 40 8.04 -6.71 3.84
N LEU A 41 7.56 -5.85 4.75
CA LEU A 41 7.17 -4.47 4.45
C LEU A 41 8.33 -3.67 3.86
N LEU A 42 9.52 -3.73 4.47
CA LEU A 42 10.73 -3.05 3.99
C LEU A 42 11.05 -3.43 2.53
N VAL A 43 10.96 -4.72 2.19
CA VAL A 43 11.19 -5.22 0.83
C VAL A 43 10.13 -4.69 -0.13
N LEU A 44 8.85 -4.69 0.26
CA LEU A 44 7.78 -4.13 -0.56
C LEU A 44 7.97 -2.63 -0.82
N HIS A 45 8.30 -1.84 0.19
CA HIS A 45 8.59 -0.42 0.02
C HIS A 45 9.79 -0.21 -0.91
N SER A 46 10.85 -1.02 -0.78
CA SER A 46 12.02 -0.96 -1.66
C SER A 46 11.65 -1.21 -3.12
N PHE A 47 10.87 -2.25 -3.43
CA PHE A 47 10.42 -2.51 -4.80
C PHE A 47 9.58 -1.36 -5.36
N MET A 48 8.67 -0.82 -4.55
CA MET A 48 7.86 0.33 -4.95
C MET A 48 8.73 1.56 -5.23
N LEU A 49 9.68 1.88 -4.35
CA LEU A 49 10.62 3.00 -4.53
C LEU A 49 11.46 2.87 -5.80
N LEU A 50 11.90 1.65 -6.14
CA LEU A 50 12.62 1.37 -7.39
C LEU A 50 11.77 1.67 -8.63
N SER A 51 10.44 1.55 -8.55
CA SER A 51 9.54 1.86 -9.66
C SER A 51 9.26 3.36 -9.84
N ILE A 52 9.41 4.17 -8.78
CA ILE A 52 9.09 5.61 -8.81
C ILE A 52 9.91 6.40 -9.84
N PRO A 53 11.25 6.23 -9.97
CA PRO A 53 12.05 7.00 -10.93
C PRO A 53 11.55 6.90 -12.37
N PHE A 54 11.04 5.74 -12.79
CA PHE A 54 10.49 5.54 -14.12
C PHE A 54 9.22 6.37 -14.33
N ARG A 55 8.33 6.41 -13.34
CA ARG A 55 7.13 7.26 -13.34
C ARG A 55 7.48 8.74 -13.31
N LEU A 56 8.43 9.12 -12.47
CA LEU A 56 8.90 10.49 -12.37
C LEU A 56 9.46 10.98 -13.70
N SER A 57 10.28 10.16 -14.37
CA SER A 57 10.78 10.44 -15.71
C SER A 57 9.65 10.66 -16.72
N TYR A 58 8.61 9.81 -16.70
CA TYR A 58 7.44 9.98 -17.56
C TYR A 58 6.69 11.30 -17.32
N TYR A 59 6.40 11.66 -16.06
CA TYR A 59 5.67 12.90 -15.77
C TYR A 59 6.49 14.17 -15.98
N ILE A 60 7.83 14.09 -15.95
CA ILE A 60 8.72 15.22 -16.25
C ILE A 60 8.91 15.38 -17.77
N LEU A 61 9.18 14.30 -18.49
CA LEU A 61 9.48 14.34 -19.92
C LEU A 61 8.23 14.35 -20.79
N GLY A 62 7.08 13.95 -20.27
CA GLY A 62 5.83 13.82 -21.01
C GLY A 62 5.79 12.62 -21.97
N GLU A 63 6.83 11.79 -21.99
CA GLU A 63 6.94 10.62 -22.87
C GLU A 63 7.58 9.40 -22.16
N TRP A 64 7.11 8.20 -22.50
CA TRP A 64 7.64 6.95 -21.97
C TRP A 64 8.71 6.35 -22.88
N LYS A 65 9.94 6.18 -22.38
CA LYS A 65 11.10 5.70 -23.15
C LYS A 65 11.54 4.26 -22.84
N PHE A 66 11.01 3.65 -21.78
CA PHE A 66 11.54 2.39 -21.24
C PHE A 66 10.89 1.13 -21.84
N GLY A 67 10.07 1.29 -22.87
CA GLY A 67 9.37 0.20 -23.55
C GLY A 67 8.15 -0.33 -22.78
N ARG A 68 7.32 -1.14 -23.47
CA ARG A 68 6.03 -1.61 -22.94
C ARG A 68 6.16 -2.50 -21.71
N PHE A 69 7.18 -3.36 -21.66
CA PHE A 69 7.38 -4.27 -20.53
C PHE A 69 7.62 -3.50 -19.23
N ALA A 70 8.52 -2.51 -19.25
CA ALA A 70 8.79 -1.67 -18.08
C ALA A 70 7.55 -0.87 -17.64
N CYS A 71 6.71 -0.42 -18.58
CA CYS A 71 5.46 0.27 -18.26
C CYS A 71 4.51 -0.64 -17.47
N ARG A 72 4.32 -1.88 -17.94
CA ARG A 72 3.48 -2.88 -17.27
C ARG A 72 4.05 -3.26 -15.91
N LEU A 73 5.36 -3.46 -15.83
CA LEU A 73 6.04 -3.81 -14.59
C LEU A 73 5.94 -2.69 -13.54
N ALA A 74 6.18 -1.43 -13.92
CA ALA A 74 6.04 -0.28 -13.02
C ALA A 74 4.59 -0.05 -12.57
N SER A 75 3.61 -0.40 -13.41
CA SER A 75 2.20 -0.44 -13.00
C SER A 75 1.95 -1.55 -11.99
N ALA A 76 2.37 -2.78 -12.30
CA ALA A 76 2.16 -3.96 -11.46
C ALA A 76 2.80 -3.80 -10.06
N ILE A 77 4.01 -3.22 -9.99
CA ILE A 77 4.73 -3.02 -8.72
C ILE A 77 3.91 -2.18 -7.73
N ILE A 78 3.28 -1.08 -8.16
CA ILE A 78 2.50 -0.22 -7.24
C ILE A 78 1.26 -0.96 -6.72
N TYR A 79 0.52 -1.67 -7.58
CA TYR A 79 -0.65 -2.43 -7.15
C TYR A 79 -0.26 -3.60 -6.23
N LEU A 80 0.81 -4.33 -6.58
CA LEU A 80 1.34 -5.41 -5.74
C LEU A 80 1.76 -4.87 -4.37
N HIS A 81 2.48 -3.75 -4.34
CA HIS A 81 2.88 -3.06 -3.12
C HIS A 81 1.66 -2.68 -2.27
N MET A 82 0.68 -1.98 -2.85
CA MET A 82 -0.53 -1.54 -2.14
C MET A 82 -1.27 -2.71 -1.47
N TYR A 83 -1.56 -3.78 -2.23
CA TYR A 83 -2.32 -4.92 -1.70
C TYR A 83 -1.52 -5.80 -0.74
N ALA A 84 -0.22 -6.01 -1.00
CA ALA A 84 0.62 -6.78 -0.10
C ALA A 84 0.85 -6.03 1.22
N THR A 85 1.14 -4.72 1.16
CA THR A 85 1.27 -3.87 2.36
C THR A 85 -0.03 -3.85 3.17
N PHE A 86 -1.19 -3.72 2.51
CA PHE A 86 -2.47 -3.81 3.19
C PHE A 86 -2.64 -5.14 3.93
N ALA A 87 -2.33 -6.28 3.28
CA ALA A 87 -2.39 -7.59 3.92
C ALA A 87 -1.46 -7.67 5.16
N PHE A 88 -0.23 -7.14 5.06
CA PHE A 88 0.73 -7.09 6.17
C PHE A 88 0.22 -6.23 7.32
N TYR A 89 -0.36 -5.05 7.05
CA TYR A 89 -0.95 -4.20 8.10
C TYR A 89 -2.13 -4.89 8.79
N VAL A 90 -3.05 -5.49 8.03
CA VAL A 90 -4.17 -6.26 8.59
C VAL A 90 -3.66 -7.37 9.50
N ALA A 91 -2.64 -8.12 9.07
CA ALA A 91 -2.05 -9.17 9.89
C ALA A 91 -1.42 -8.62 11.18
N ILE A 92 -0.68 -7.51 11.13
CA ILE A 92 -0.13 -6.85 12.33
C ILE A 92 -1.25 -6.45 13.30
N VAL A 93 -2.31 -5.84 12.78
CA VAL A 93 -3.44 -5.37 13.58
C VAL A 93 -4.15 -6.54 14.25
N ILE A 94 -4.46 -7.60 13.51
CA ILE A 94 -5.11 -8.80 14.05
C ILE A 94 -4.22 -9.50 15.09
N ALA A 95 -2.90 -9.61 14.83
CA ALA A 95 -1.94 -10.17 15.77
C ALA A 95 -2.06 -9.51 17.15
N ARG A 96 -2.10 -8.17 17.13
CA ARG A 96 -2.11 -7.33 18.33
C ARG A 96 -3.47 -7.31 19.01
N LEU A 97 -4.57 -7.32 18.26
CA LEU A 97 -5.93 -7.39 18.82
C LEU A 97 -6.15 -8.68 19.60
N LEU A 98 -5.80 -9.81 18.99
CA LEU A 98 -6.09 -11.13 19.54
C LEU A 98 -5.00 -11.61 20.51
N ARG A 99 -3.97 -10.78 20.76
CA ARG A 99 -2.74 -11.17 21.50
C ARG A 99 -2.19 -12.51 21.00
N LEU A 100 -2.35 -12.76 19.70
CA LEU A 100 -1.92 -14.01 19.10
C LEU A 100 -0.40 -14.02 19.10
N GLU A 101 0.17 -14.90 19.91
CA GLU A 101 1.51 -15.41 19.65
C GLU A 101 1.41 -16.29 18.41
N PHE A 102 1.46 -15.66 17.23
CA PHE A 102 1.57 -16.41 16.00
C PHE A 102 2.79 -17.31 16.15
N ARG A 103 2.59 -18.63 16.16
CA ARG A 103 3.72 -19.55 16.07
C ARG A 103 4.51 -19.17 14.83
N LYS A 104 5.84 -19.16 14.95
CA LYS A 104 6.77 -18.80 13.89
C LYS A 104 6.38 -19.45 12.54
N CYS A 105 5.91 -20.71 12.57
CA CYS A 105 5.41 -21.44 11.40
C CYS A 105 4.21 -20.80 10.70
N TYR A 106 3.19 -20.33 11.43
CA TYR A 106 2.01 -19.69 10.81
C TYR A 106 2.36 -18.36 10.17
N THR A 107 3.27 -17.59 10.79
CA THR A 107 3.76 -16.34 10.21
C THR A 107 4.53 -16.61 8.93
N ILE A 108 5.45 -17.58 8.94
CA ILE A 108 6.23 -17.95 7.75
C ILE A 108 5.31 -18.41 6.63
N ALA A 109 4.33 -19.27 6.93
CA ALA A 109 3.37 -19.74 5.95
C ALA A 109 2.54 -18.60 5.36
N TRP A 110 2.07 -17.66 6.19
CA TRP A 110 1.27 -16.53 5.74
C TRP A 110 2.09 -15.50 4.94
N VAL A 111 3.30 -15.15 5.40
CA VAL A 111 4.25 -14.32 4.64
C VAL A 111 4.53 -14.97 3.28
N GLY A 112 4.84 -16.28 3.27
CA GLY A 112 5.06 -17.05 2.06
C GLY A 112 3.85 -17.05 1.13
N ALA A 113 2.64 -17.21 1.67
CA ALA A 113 1.41 -17.18 0.88
C ALA A 113 1.17 -15.81 0.23
N VAL A 114 1.40 -14.70 0.95
CA VAL A 114 1.28 -13.34 0.39
C VAL A 114 2.28 -13.15 -0.75
N TRP A 115 3.53 -13.56 -0.56
CA TRP A 115 4.55 -13.48 -1.61
C TRP A 115 4.24 -14.36 -2.82
N LEU A 116 3.82 -15.60 -2.60
CA LEU A 116 3.45 -16.53 -3.67
C LEU A 116 2.23 -16.03 -4.45
N LEU A 117 1.18 -15.58 -3.76
CA LEU A 117 -0.01 -15.03 -4.41
C LEU A 117 0.34 -13.78 -5.21
N GLY A 118 1.15 -12.89 -4.63
CA GLY A 118 1.65 -11.69 -5.29
C GLY A 118 2.45 -11.99 -6.57
N ALA A 119 3.42 -12.91 -6.47
CA ALA A 119 4.34 -13.23 -7.54
C ALA A 119 3.73 -14.13 -8.64
N LEU A 120 2.91 -15.11 -8.27
CA LEU A 120 2.43 -16.15 -9.19
C LEU A 120 1.03 -15.88 -9.74
N VAL A 121 0.22 -15.05 -9.07
CA VAL A 121 -1.16 -14.79 -9.50
C VAL A 121 -1.33 -13.33 -9.86
N ILE A 122 -1.04 -12.42 -8.93
CA ILE A 122 -1.33 -10.99 -9.14
C ILE A 122 -0.40 -10.42 -10.22
N THR A 123 0.91 -10.65 -10.12
CA THR A 123 1.87 -10.09 -11.08
C THR A 123 1.61 -10.57 -12.52
N PRO A 124 1.43 -11.87 -12.81
CA PRO A 124 1.16 -12.33 -14.17
C PRO A 124 -0.18 -11.81 -14.70
N VAL A 125 -1.23 -11.75 -13.88
CA VAL A 125 -2.52 -11.17 -14.28
C VAL A 125 -2.34 -9.71 -14.68
N LEU A 126 -1.69 -8.89 -13.86
CA LEU A 126 -1.47 -7.47 -14.17
C LEU A 126 -0.60 -7.27 -15.41
N LEU A 127 0.44 -8.09 -15.61
CA LEU A 127 1.32 -8.03 -16.80
C LEU A 127 0.63 -8.51 -18.07
N SER A 128 -0.27 -9.49 -17.95
CA SER A 128 -1.04 -10.04 -19.07
C SER A 128 -2.12 -9.08 -19.53
N TYR A 129 -2.63 -8.25 -18.63
CA TYR A 129 -3.82 -7.47 -18.87
C TYR A 129 -3.51 -6.01 -19.23
N TYR A 130 -2.64 -5.36 -18.47
CA TYR A 130 -2.32 -3.95 -18.71
C TYR A 130 -1.55 -3.71 -20.00
N GLY A 131 -1.99 -2.75 -20.82
CA GLY A 131 -1.28 -2.30 -22.02
C GLY A 131 -1.31 -3.32 -23.16
N THR A 132 -2.37 -4.13 -23.24
CA THR A 132 -2.62 -5.09 -24.32
C THR A 132 -3.49 -4.51 -25.43
N ALA A 133 -4.21 -3.42 -25.18
CA ALA A 133 -4.98 -2.80 -26.25
C ALA A 133 -4.05 -2.29 -27.35
N LYS A 134 -4.32 -2.71 -28.60
CA LYS A 134 -3.48 -2.45 -29.79
C LYS A 134 -3.39 -0.95 -30.20
N THR A 135 -4.02 -0.06 -29.44
CA THR A 135 -4.25 1.35 -29.82
C THR A 135 -3.37 2.36 -29.09
N TYR A 136 -2.55 1.94 -28.13
CA TYR A 136 -1.69 2.87 -27.39
C TYR A 136 -0.41 3.19 -28.16
N ARG A 137 -0.06 4.48 -28.21
CA ARG A 137 1.25 4.92 -28.74
C ARG A 137 2.36 4.40 -27.83
N SER A 138 3.50 4.04 -28.41
CA SER A 138 4.65 3.54 -27.63
C SER A 138 5.21 4.56 -26.64
N SER A 139 4.92 5.85 -26.83
CA SER A 139 5.30 6.96 -25.97
C SER A 139 4.36 7.20 -24.78
N GLU A 140 3.22 6.52 -24.72
CA GLU A 140 2.22 6.68 -23.65
C GLU A 140 2.23 5.47 -22.70
N CYS A 141 2.17 5.73 -21.40
CA CYS A 141 2.11 4.72 -20.35
C CYS A 141 1.09 5.15 -19.27
N PHE A 142 0.58 4.19 -18.48
CA PHE A 142 -0.39 4.40 -17.39
C PHE A 142 -1.82 4.79 -17.82
N GLN A 143 -2.15 4.71 -19.11
CA GLN A 143 -3.48 5.00 -19.62
C GLN A 143 -4.36 3.75 -19.83
N PHE A 144 -4.49 2.88 -18.84
CA PHE A 144 -5.13 1.56 -18.96
C PHE A 144 -6.67 1.53 -18.92
N HIS A 145 -7.30 2.59 -19.43
CA HIS A 145 -8.74 2.83 -19.31
C HIS A 145 -9.59 1.76 -19.97
N ARG A 146 -9.17 1.30 -21.17
CA ARG A 146 -9.95 0.37 -21.98
C ARG A 146 -10.00 -1.00 -21.34
N GLU A 147 -8.86 -1.44 -20.84
CA GLU A 147 -8.74 -2.68 -20.08
C GLU A 147 -9.55 -2.59 -18.77
N LEU A 148 -9.65 -1.42 -18.16
CA LEU A 148 -10.45 -1.24 -16.96
C LEU A 148 -11.97 -1.35 -17.14
N GLN A 149 -12.46 -1.25 -18.38
CA GLN A 149 -13.89 -1.30 -18.70
C GLN A 149 -14.42 -2.73 -18.90
N GLU A 150 -13.56 -3.74 -19.00
CA GLU A 150 -14.06 -5.11 -19.12
C GLU A 150 -14.77 -5.53 -17.84
N ALA A 151 -15.91 -6.20 -17.98
CA ALA A 151 -16.82 -6.50 -16.87
C ALA A 151 -16.12 -7.20 -15.70
N HIS A 152 -15.20 -8.12 -15.98
CA HIS A 152 -14.48 -8.85 -14.94
C HIS A 152 -13.54 -7.95 -14.12
N MET A 153 -12.91 -6.94 -14.74
CA MET A 153 -12.08 -5.98 -14.01
C MET A 153 -12.89 -4.96 -13.23
N VAL A 154 -14.03 -4.54 -13.77
CA VAL A 154 -14.98 -3.69 -13.04
C VAL A 154 -15.44 -4.41 -11.77
N ILE A 155 -15.87 -5.67 -11.90
CA ILE A 155 -16.27 -6.52 -10.76
C ILE A 155 -15.10 -6.67 -9.78
N ALA A 156 -13.90 -7.01 -10.25
CA ALA A 156 -12.72 -7.17 -9.39
C ALA A 156 -12.39 -5.89 -8.61
N ASN A 157 -12.41 -4.71 -9.26
CA ASN A 157 -12.15 -3.44 -8.59
C ASN A 157 -13.23 -3.11 -7.54
N TYR A 158 -14.50 -3.36 -7.83
CA TYR A 158 -15.58 -3.17 -6.85
C TYR A 158 -15.46 -4.13 -5.66
N CYS A 159 -15.20 -5.41 -5.91
CA CYS A 159 -14.99 -6.39 -4.85
C CYS A 159 -13.78 -6.00 -3.98
N LEU A 160 -12.66 -5.61 -4.59
CA LEU A 160 -11.46 -5.19 -3.86
C LEU A 160 -11.72 -3.93 -3.02
N ALA A 161 -12.37 -2.91 -3.59
CA ALA A 161 -12.74 -1.70 -2.86
C ALA A 161 -13.69 -2.02 -1.70
N GLY A 162 -14.71 -2.85 -1.93
CA GLY A 162 -15.66 -3.28 -0.91
C GLY A 162 -15.00 -4.07 0.23
N ILE A 163 -14.13 -5.02 -0.09
CA ILE A 163 -13.36 -5.78 0.90
C ILE A 163 -12.48 -4.85 1.72
N LEU A 164 -11.75 -3.93 1.08
CA LEU A 164 -10.86 -3.02 1.78
C LEU A 164 -11.64 -2.10 2.72
N VAL A 165 -12.74 -1.52 2.25
CA VAL A 165 -13.63 -0.68 3.07
C VAL A 165 -14.18 -1.46 4.26
N ALA A 166 -14.70 -2.67 4.04
CA ALA A 166 -15.29 -3.50 5.08
C ALA A 166 -14.25 -3.90 6.14
N VAL A 167 -13.07 -4.37 5.71
CA VAL A 167 -11.98 -4.75 6.62
C VAL A 167 -11.50 -3.54 7.41
N CYS A 168 -11.30 -2.38 6.77
CA CYS A 168 -10.91 -1.16 7.48
C CYS A 168 -11.96 -0.76 8.52
N ALA A 169 -13.24 -0.73 8.15
CA ALA A 169 -14.32 -0.35 9.06
C ALA A 169 -14.39 -1.27 10.29
N VAL A 170 -14.32 -2.59 10.08
CA VAL A 170 -14.33 -3.59 11.17
C VAL A 170 -13.11 -3.43 12.07
N LEU A 171 -11.90 -3.37 11.49
CA LEU A 171 -10.67 -3.24 12.27
C LEU A 171 -10.62 -1.93 13.05
N THR A 172 -11.04 -0.82 12.45
CA THR A 172 -11.14 0.48 13.13
C THR A 172 -12.11 0.41 14.30
N GLY A 173 -13.32 -0.13 14.09
CA GLY A 173 -14.33 -0.24 15.15
C GLY A 173 -13.84 -1.08 16.34
N ILE A 174 -13.23 -2.24 16.06
CA ILE A 174 -12.68 -3.11 17.11
C ILE A 174 -11.51 -2.42 17.82
N GLN A 175 -10.56 -1.84 17.08
CA GLN A 175 -9.39 -1.17 17.67
C GLN A 175 -9.78 0.03 18.54
N LEU A 176 -10.70 0.88 18.09
CA LEU A 176 -11.19 2.00 18.89
C LEU A 176 -11.85 1.53 20.18
N THR A 177 -12.63 0.43 20.12
CA THR A 177 -13.25 -0.16 21.30
C THR A 177 -12.20 -0.68 22.29
N VAL A 178 -11.16 -1.36 21.80
CA VAL A 178 -10.06 -1.87 22.63
C VAL A 178 -9.27 -0.72 23.24
N ILE A 179 -8.88 0.28 22.45
CA ILE A 179 -8.15 1.45 22.93
C ILE A 179 -8.95 2.19 23.99
N TYR A 180 -10.25 2.39 23.78
CA TYR A 180 -11.13 3.02 24.75
C TYR A 180 -11.15 2.24 26.08
N ARG A 181 -11.36 0.91 26.03
CA ARG A 181 -11.36 0.08 27.25
C ARG A 181 -10.02 0.13 27.99
N VAL A 182 -8.92 0.07 27.27
CA VAL A 182 -7.57 0.15 27.83
C VAL A 182 -7.30 1.53 28.42
N ALA A 183 -7.71 2.59 27.75
CA ALA A 183 -7.57 3.97 28.23
C ALA A 183 -8.35 4.21 29.53
N VAL A 184 -9.59 3.73 29.62
CA VAL A 184 -10.40 3.82 30.84
C VAL A 184 -9.78 3.01 31.98
N LYS A 185 -9.27 1.80 31.69
CA LYS A 185 -8.66 0.92 32.70
C LYS A 185 -7.39 1.52 33.32
N TYR A 186 -6.60 2.22 32.53
CA TYR A 186 -5.30 2.76 32.92
C TYR A 186 -5.32 4.27 33.19
N TRP A 187 -6.49 4.87 33.31
CA TRP A 187 -6.63 6.28 33.66
C TRP A 187 -6.15 6.54 35.10
N PRO A 188 -5.35 7.58 35.38
CA PRO A 188 -4.87 8.64 34.48
C PRO A 188 -3.51 8.37 33.81
N ASP A 189 -2.76 7.36 34.24
CA ASP A 189 -1.38 7.11 33.79
C ASP A 189 -1.29 6.25 32.51
N ILE A 190 -2.09 6.59 31.50
CA ILE A 190 -2.31 5.75 30.32
C ILE A 190 -1.01 5.47 29.54
N ASN A 191 -0.12 6.47 29.44
CA ASN A 191 1.08 6.42 28.61
C ASN A 191 2.23 5.60 29.22
N SER A 192 2.19 5.32 30.52
CA SER A 192 3.18 4.46 31.19
C SER A 192 2.95 2.98 30.87
N HIS A 193 1.73 2.61 30.48
CA HIS A 193 1.38 1.21 30.23
C HIS A 193 1.73 0.73 28.82
N VAL A 194 2.53 -0.35 28.77
CA VAL A 194 2.98 -1.02 27.54
C VAL A 194 1.82 -1.50 26.68
N GLU A 195 0.71 -1.97 27.29
CA GLU A 195 -0.47 -2.45 26.56
C GLU A 195 -1.13 -1.33 25.74
N PHE A 196 -1.32 -0.14 26.32
CA PHE A 196 -1.89 1.01 25.60
C PHE A 196 -1.00 1.42 24.44
N ARG A 197 0.31 1.55 24.69
CA ARG A 197 1.29 1.88 23.64
C ARG A 197 1.24 0.85 22.52
N ALA A 198 1.18 -0.45 22.83
CA ALA A 198 1.09 -1.49 21.81
C ALA A 198 -0.15 -1.37 20.93
N GLN A 199 -1.32 -1.01 21.48
CA GLN A 199 -2.55 -0.80 20.71
C GLN A 199 -2.54 0.51 19.92
N ALA A 200 -2.01 1.61 20.48
CA ALA A 200 -1.83 2.87 19.77
C ALA A 200 -0.93 2.70 18.52
N LYS A 201 0.19 1.99 18.67
CA LYS A 201 1.07 1.59 17.55
C LYS A 201 0.36 0.72 16.52
N SER A 202 -0.58 -0.12 16.94
CA SER A 202 -1.40 -0.94 16.03
C SER A 202 -2.37 -0.07 15.22
N PHE A 203 -3.01 0.90 15.88
CA PHE A 203 -3.94 1.83 15.27
C PHE A 203 -3.27 2.74 14.24
N PHE A 204 -2.00 3.06 14.43
CA PHE A 204 -1.21 3.79 13.43
C PHE A 204 -1.26 3.14 12.04
N PHE A 205 -1.09 1.82 11.94
CA PHE A 205 -1.15 1.12 10.64
C PHE A 205 -2.55 1.19 9.98
N ILE A 206 -3.61 1.22 10.79
CA ILE A 206 -4.98 1.47 10.29
C ILE A 206 -5.08 2.89 9.75
N LEU A 207 -4.56 3.88 10.47
CA LEU A 207 -4.58 5.27 10.04
C LEU A 207 -3.83 5.47 8.72
N VAL A 208 -2.63 4.87 8.58
CA VAL A 208 -1.88 4.89 7.31
C VAL A 208 -2.72 4.29 6.18
N THR A 209 -3.39 3.16 6.42
CA THR A 209 -4.27 2.53 5.42
C THR A 209 -5.42 3.46 5.00
N LEU A 210 -6.08 4.09 5.97
CA LEU A 210 -7.21 4.99 5.73
C LEU A 210 -6.80 6.24 4.95
N ILE A 211 -5.62 6.78 5.22
CA ILE A 211 -5.13 8.00 4.57
C ILE A 211 -4.54 7.69 3.18
N CYS A 212 -3.75 6.62 3.05
CA CYS A 212 -3.01 6.34 1.84
C CYS A 212 -3.81 5.52 0.82
N PHE A 213 -4.59 4.52 1.25
CA PHE A 213 -5.20 3.54 0.32
C PHE A 213 -6.68 3.81 0.08
N MET A 214 -7.44 4.15 1.12
CA MET A 214 -8.89 4.38 1.02
C MET A 214 -9.28 5.41 -0.05
N PRO A 215 -8.62 6.59 -0.16
CA PRO A 215 -9.01 7.61 -1.14
C PRO A 215 -8.90 7.09 -2.58
N HIS A 216 -7.85 6.30 -2.87
CA HIS A 216 -7.68 5.69 -4.19
C HIS A 216 -8.83 4.74 -4.52
N HIS A 217 -9.18 3.83 -3.60
CA HIS A 217 -10.25 2.86 -3.87
C HIS A 217 -11.63 3.51 -4.03
N VAL A 218 -11.96 4.49 -3.19
CA VAL A 218 -13.22 5.24 -3.29
C VAL A 218 -13.27 6.00 -4.61
N PHE A 219 -12.19 6.71 -4.97
CA PHE A 219 -12.15 7.45 -6.22
C PHE A 219 -12.12 6.53 -7.44
N ARG A 220 -11.47 5.36 -7.35
CA ARG A 220 -11.41 4.38 -8.45
C ARG A 220 -12.79 3.87 -8.84
N VAL A 221 -13.66 3.62 -7.85
CA VAL A 221 -15.07 3.27 -8.06
C VAL A 221 -15.79 4.39 -8.81
N TYR A 222 -15.65 5.63 -8.35
CA TYR A 222 -16.25 6.80 -9.02
C TYR A 222 -15.73 6.97 -10.46
N TYR A 223 -14.42 6.79 -10.65
CA TYR A 223 -13.74 6.89 -11.94
C TYR A 223 -14.25 5.85 -12.94
N ILE A 224 -14.40 4.59 -12.54
CA ILE A 224 -14.91 3.52 -13.41
C ILE A 224 -16.33 3.84 -13.90
N GLN A 225 -17.18 4.42 -13.04
CA GLN A 225 -18.55 4.79 -13.38
C GLN A 225 -18.64 5.99 -14.34
N ASN A 226 -17.73 6.96 -14.18
CA ASN A 226 -17.82 8.26 -14.85
C ASN A 226 -16.79 8.45 -15.97
N TYR A 227 -15.98 7.43 -16.28
CA TYR A 227 -14.91 7.56 -17.27
C TYR A 227 -15.40 8.00 -18.66
N ASN A 228 -16.57 7.55 -19.11
CA ASN A 228 -17.12 7.93 -20.43
C ASN A 228 -17.41 9.44 -20.55
N LEU A 229 -17.46 10.15 -19.42
CA LEU A 229 -17.68 11.59 -19.35
C LEU A 229 -16.36 12.38 -19.28
N ASP A 230 -15.20 11.71 -19.15
CA ASP A 230 -13.87 12.33 -18.97
C ASP A 230 -13.26 12.82 -20.30
N LYS A 231 -13.91 13.80 -20.95
CA LYS A 231 -13.42 14.37 -22.22
C LYS A 231 -12.08 15.10 -22.06
N ASP A 232 -11.82 15.67 -20.88
CA ASP A 232 -10.64 16.49 -20.59
C ASP A 232 -9.48 15.70 -19.93
N HIS A 233 -9.61 14.38 -19.74
CA HIS A 233 -8.63 13.54 -19.00
C HIS A 233 -8.36 14.01 -17.55
N LYS A 234 -9.31 14.74 -16.94
CA LYS A 234 -9.20 15.24 -15.56
C LYS A 234 -9.42 14.12 -14.56
N LEU A 235 -10.40 13.24 -14.81
CA LEU A 235 -10.67 12.11 -13.92
C LEU A 235 -9.49 11.13 -13.93
N LEU A 236 -8.85 10.91 -15.08
CA LEU A 236 -7.58 10.18 -15.16
C LEU A 236 -6.50 10.82 -14.28
N LEU A 237 -6.29 12.13 -14.39
CA LEU A 237 -5.28 12.82 -13.58
C LEU A 237 -5.54 12.64 -12.08
N TYR A 238 -6.79 12.81 -11.64
CA TYR A 238 -7.14 12.58 -10.24
C TYR A 238 -6.93 11.13 -9.80
N ASN A 239 -7.27 10.16 -10.65
CA ASN A 239 -7.01 8.75 -10.36
C ASN A 239 -5.52 8.49 -10.12
N GLU A 240 -4.65 9.03 -10.98
CA GLU A 240 -3.19 8.91 -10.80
C GLU A 240 -2.71 9.67 -9.57
N VAL A 241 -3.32 10.81 -9.21
CA VAL A 241 -2.98 11.54 -7.98
C VAL A 241 -3.30 10.71 -6.75
N PHE A 242 -4.47 10.08 -6.70
CA PHE A 242 -4.81 9.17 -5.60
C PHE A 242 -3.94 7.92 -5.61
N LEU A 243 -3.55 7.40 -6.79
CA LEU A 243 -2.59 6.30 -6.87
C LEU A 243 -1.21 6.71 -6.35
N ALA A 244 -0.74 7.93 -6.63
CA ALA A 244 0.50 8.46 -6.07
C ALA A 244 0.39 8.70 -4.55
N LEU A 245 -0.80 9.00 -4.03
CA LEU A 245 -1.01 9.09 -2.58
C LEU A 245 -0.79 7.74 -1.87
N THR A 246 -1.05 6.61 -2.53
CA THR A 246 -0.80 5.28 -1.93
C THR A 246 0.70 5.06 -1.67
N THR A 247 1.59 5.63 -2.49
CA THR A 247 3.04 5.46 -2.32
C THR A 247 3.57 6.18 -1.08
N MET A 248 2.86 7.19 -0.58
CA MET A 248 3.21 7.89 0.66
C MET A 248 3.15 6.98 1.89
N CYS A 249 2.56 5.79 1.78
CA CYS A 249 2.52 4.84 2.88
C CYS A 249 3.93 4.40 3.33
N CYS A 250 4.97 4.52 2.48
CA CYS A 250 6.35 4.18 2.84
C CYS A 250 6.97 5.11 3.91
N LEU A 251 6.32 6.23 4.21
CA LEU A 251 6.72 7.11 5.30
C LEU A 251 6.40 6.50 6.67
N ASP A 252 5.61 5.42 6.72
CA ASP A 252 5.34 4.65 7.93
C ASP A 252 6.62 4.19 8.64
N MET A 253 7.65 3.82 7.87
CA MET A 253 8.96 3.42 8.40
C MET A 253 9.63 4.55 9.18
N LEU A 254 9.54 5.80 8.69
CA LEU A 254 10.06 6.97 9.40
C LEU A 254 9.26 7.24 10.68
N CYS A 255 7.94 7.16 10.60
CA CYS A 255 7.06 7.33 11.77
C CYS A 255 7.32 6.26 12.84
N PHE A 256 7.56 5.01 12.44
CA PHE A 256 7.90 3.91 13.32
C PHE A 256 9.23 4.13 14.04
N ILE A 257 10.25 4.61 13.32
CA ILE A 257 11.57 4.90 13.88
C ILE A 257 11.52 6.10 14.84
N ALA A 258 10.75 7.14 14.50
CA ALA A 258 10.56 8.31 15.34
C ALA A 258 9.78 8.03 16.64
N GLY A 259 9.26 6.81 16.81
CA GLY A 259 8.43 6.44 17.96
C GLY A 259 7.04 7.06 17.96
N ILE A 260 6.63 7.65 16.83
CA ILE A 260 5.27 8.14 16.57
C ILE A 260 4.33 6.93 16.36
N ALA A 261 4.87 5.84 15.82
CA ALA A 261 4.21 4.54 15.67
C ALA A 261 4.88 3.44 16.49
#